data_AF-A0AAV4XRJ1-F1
#
_entry.id   AF-A0AAV4XRJ1-F1
#
_cell.length_a   1.000
_cell.length_b   1.000
_cell.length_c   1.000
_cell.angle_alpha   90.00
_cell.angle_beta   90.00
_cell.angle_gamma   90.00
#
_symmetry.space_group_name_H-M   'P 1'
#
loop_
_entity.id
_entity.type
_entity.pdbx_description
1 polymer ?
#
loop_
_entity_poly.entity_id
_entity_poly.type
_entity_poly.pdbx_seq_one_letter_code
_entity_poly.pdbx_strand_id
1 'polypeptide(L)'
;MEHFKKKRTVVRSAFTRLYNAINDVISADGANLTDNFDLLADFDLLGEKYNELFAVIGTKKFGGEIKDWLPFWGQFSKIDSDPNIDEADKLQYLIQVTLPSTRARELVESFPPSKENYHKAVDSLKSRFGQDDLLVEFYVRELLKLTISMNSRDQKVKLPTLYDRIETQLRALESLGVTTEKYAAMLFPLVESYLSEEVL
;
A
#
# COMPACT_ATOMS: atom_id res chain seq x y z
N MET A 1 -12.48 5.02 -5.92
CA MET A 1 -11.46 5.98 -5.44
C MET A 1 -12.03 7.40 -5.24
N GLU A 2 -12.90 7.89 -6.14
CA GLU A 2 -13.57 9.21 -5.98
C GLU A 2 -14.49 9.32 -4.77
N HIS A 3 -15.22 8.26 -4.43
CA HIS A 3 -16.16 8.27 -3.30
C HIS A 3 -15.48 8.55 -1.94
N PHE A 4 -14.23 8.09 -1.77
CA PHE A 4 -13.44 8.34 -0.57
C PHE A 4 -12.85 9.76 -0.53
N LYS A 5 -12.40 10.29 -1.68
CA LYS A 5 -12.00 11.70 -1.81
C LYS A 5 -13.17 12.63 -1.49
N LYS A 6 -14.37 12.34 -2.02
CA LYS A 6 -15.58 13.12 -1.79
C LYS A 6 -15.99 13.15 -0.32
N LYS A 7 -15.99 12.00 0.37
CA LYS A 7 -16.26 11.95 1.82
C LYS A 7 -15.22 12.75 2.62
N ARG A 8 -13.93 12.67 2.26
CA ARG A 8 -12.85 13.41 2.93
C ARG A 8 -12.99 14.93 2.76
N THR A 9 -13.35 15.40 1.56
CA THR A 9 -13.60 16.83 1.30
C THR A 9 -14.83 17.34 2.05
N VAL A 10 -15.89 16.54 2.14
CA VAL A 10 -17.12 16.92 2.86
C VAL A 10 -16.87 17.05 4.37
N VAL A 11 -16.14 16.11 4.98
CA VAL A 11 -15.80 16.17 6.41
C VAL A 11 -14.91 17.38 6.70
N ARG A 12 -13.89 17.63 5.87
CA ARG A 12 -13.02 18.81 6.00
C ARG A 12 -13.81 20.12 5.87
N SER A 13 -14.71 20.20 4.89
CA SER A 13 -15.59 21.36 4.71
C SER A 13 -16.57 21.56 5.88
N ALA A 14 -17.08 20.48 6.48
CA ALA A 14 -17.98 20.58 7.62
C ALA A 14 -17.23 21.09 8.86
N PHE A 15 -16.00 20.61 9.07
CA PHE A 15 -15.14 21.05 10.16
C PHE A 15 -14.73 22.52 10.03
N THR A 16 -14.29 22.96 8.84
CA THR A 16 -13.97 24.38 8.60
C THR A 16 -15.17 25.31 8.80
N ARG A 17 -16.38 24.85 8.42
CA ARG A 17 -17.62 25.63 8.66
C ARG A 17 -17.96 25.73 10.15
N LEU A 18 -17.78 24.64 10.90
CA LEU A 18 -18.01 24.64 12.34
C LEU A 18 -17.03 25.58 13.05
N TYR A 19 -15.74 25.52 12.68
CA TYR A 19 -14.69 26.40 13.17
C TYR A 19 -15.00 27.88 12.92
N ASN A 20 -15.34 28.24 11.68
CA ASN A 20 -15.68 29.63 11.34
C ASN A 20 -16.94 30.10 12.07
N ALA A 21 -17.97 29.25 12.18
CA ALA A 21 -19.20 29.58 12.90
C ALA A 21 -18.95 29.81 14.40
N ILE A 22 -18.04 29.03 15.01
CA ILE A 22 -17.62 29.23 16.41
C ILE A 22 -16.88 30.57 16.56
N ASN A 23 -15.94 30.88 15.66
CA ASN A 23 -15.21 32.15 15.69
C ASN A 23 -16.10 33.38 15.45
N ASP A 24 -17.12 33.27 14.58
CA ASP A 24 -18.09 34.34 14.33
C ASP A 24 -18.96 34.61 15.58
N VAL A 25 -19.39 33.56 16.29
CA VAL A 25 -20.15 33.69 17.55
C VAL A 25 -19.30 34.30 18.65
N ILE A 26 -18.02 33.94 18.74
CA ILE A 26 -17.09 34.49 19.74
C ILE A 26 -16.75 35.96 19.45
N SER A 27 -16.60 36.32 18.17
CA SER A 27 -16.35 37.70 17.74
C SER A 27 -17.53 38.64 18.02
N ALA A 28 -18.75 38.10 18.12
CA ALA A 28 -19.95 38.86 18.44
C ALA A 28 -20.13 39.16 19.94
N ASP A 29 -19.50 38.38 20.83
CA ASP A 29 -19.70 38.46 22.29
C ASP A 29 -18.55 39.18 23.04
N GLY A 30 -17.52 39.65 22.32
CA GLY A 30 -16.44 40.46 22.89
C GLY A 30 -15.54 39.73 23.91
N ALA A 31 -15.56 38.40 23.94
CA ALA A 31 -14.69 37.60 24.79
C ALA A 31 -13.24 37.60 24.24
N ASN A 32 -12.29 38.02 25.06
CA ASN A 32 -10.88 38.15 24.69
C ASN A 32 -10.19 36.77 24.65
N LEU A 33 -9.59 36.44 23.50
CA LEU A 33 -9.16 35.09 23.10
C LEU A 33 -7.73 34.71 23.54
N THR A 34 -7.09 35.47 24.43
CA THR A 34 -5.69 35.17 24.81
C THR A 34 -5.52 33.86 25.55
N ASP A 35 -6.58 33.31 26.16
CA ASP A 35 -6.58 31.99 26.82
C ASP A 35 -7.02 30.84 25.89
N ASN A 36 -7.27 31.12 24.60
CA ASN A 36 -7.99 30.23 23.69
C ASN A 36 -7.15 29.88 22.43
N PHE A 37 -5.88 30.29 22.41
CA PHE A 37 -4.89 29.86 21.40
C PHE A 37 -4.58 28.36 21.50
N ASP A 38 -4.63 27.81 22.73
CA ASP A 38 -4.41 26.38 22.98
C ASP A 38 -5.53 25.50 22.40
N LEU A 39 -6.79 25.96 22.45
CA LEU A 39 -7.93 25.24 21.87
C LEU A 39 -7.86 25.21 20.34
N LEU A 40 -7.47 26.33 19.71
CA LEU A 40 -7.28 26.40 18.26
C LEU A 40 -6.17 25.45 17.79
N ALA A 41 -5.05 25.42 18.51
CA ALA A 41 -3.96 24.47 18.27
C ALA A 41 -4.41 23.01 18.46
N ASP A 42 -5.18 22.72 19.52
CA ASP A 42 -5.74 21.39 19.78
C ASP A 42 -6.70 20.93 18.68
N PHE A 43 -7.51 21.83 18.11
CA PHE A 43 -8.43 21.53 17.01
C PHE A 43 -7.70 21.24 15.68
N ASP A 44 -6.65 21.99 15.37
CA ASP A 44 -5.80 21.72 14.19
C ASP A 44 -5.04 20.40 14.37
N LEU A 45 -4.46 20.15 15.55
CA LEU A 45 -3.85 18.86 15.91
C LEU A 45 -4.86 17.71 15.79
N LEU A 46 -6.10 17.91 16.25
CA LEU A 46 -7.17 16.93 16.07
C LEU A 46 -7.39 16.64 14.58
N GLY A 47 -7.51 17.69 13.76
CA GLY A 47 -7.73 17.57 12.33
C GLY A 47 -6.62 16.80 11.62
N GLU A 48 -5.36 17.05 11.97
CA GLU A 48 -4.20 16.29 11.47
C GLU A 48 -4.25 14.83 11.92
N LYS A 49 -4.45 14.58 13.20
CA LYS A 49 -4.55 13.23 13.79
C LYS A 49 -5.70 12.42 13.20
N TYR A 50 -6.83 13.05 12.90
CA TYR A 50 -7.94 12.42 12.18
C TYR A 50 -7.57 12.09 10.73
N ASN A 51 -6.88 12.99 10.01
CA ASN A 51 -6.46 12.73 8.63
C ASN A 51 -5.47 11.56 8.54
N GLU A 52 -4.54 11.46 9.49
CA GLU A 52 -3.60 10.35 9.59
C GLU A 52 -4.28 9.03 9.93
N LEU A 53 -5.20 9.05 10.91
CA LEU A 53 -6.01 7.88 11.28
C LEU A 53 -6.79 7.33 10.06
N PHE A 54 -7.35 8.22 9.23
CA PHE A 54 -8.03 7.83 7.99
C PHE A 54 -7.08 7.26 6.92
N ALA A 55 -5.84 7.75 6.83
CA ALA A 55 -4.84 7.19 5.92
C ALA A 55 -4.51 5.73 6.29
N VAL A 56 -4.46 5.42 7.57
CA VAL A 56 -4.07 4.10 8.09
C VAL A 56 -5.20 3.07 8.01
N ILE A 57 -6.46 3.48 8.25
CA ILE A 57 -7.63 2.59 8.18
C ILE A 57 -7.85 2.02 6.77
N GLY A 58 -7.45 2.76 5.72
CA GLY A 58 -7.58 2.32 4.34
C GLY A 58 -6.38 1.53 3.79
N THR A 59 -5.29 1.41 4.55
CA THR A 59 -4.04 0.83 4.05
C THR A 59 -4.10 -0.71 4.08
N LYS A 60 -3.68 -1.33 2.97
CA LYS A 60 -3.51 -2.78 2.84
C LYS A 60 -2.69 -3.32 4.01
N LYS A 61 -3.21 -4.35 4.69
CA LYS A 61 -2.47 -5.04 5.73
C LYS A 61 -1.45 -6.01 5.13
N PHE A 62 -0.31 -6.19 5.81
CA PHE A 62 0.79 -7.00 5.33
C PHE A 62 1.21 -8.08 6.33
N GLY A 63 1.26 -9.33 5.86
CA GLY A 63 1.66 -10.50 6.67
C GLY A 63 3.09 -11.00 6.41
N GLY A 64 3.83 -10.43 5.46
CA GLY A 64 5.15 -10.96 5.09
C GLY A 64 5.14 -11.96 3.94
N GLU A 65 4.04 -12.01 3.17
CA GLU A 65 3.95 -12.81 1.94
C GLU A 65 4.44 -12.00 0.74
N ILE A 66 5.37 -12.54 -0.05
CA ILE A 66 6.00 -11.85 -1.18
C ILE A 66 4.96 -11.32 -2.18
N LYS A 67 3.95 -12.13 -2.50
CA LYS A 67 2.86 -11.77 -3.43
C LYS A 67 2.08 -10.51 -3.04
N ASP A 68 2.05 -10.20 -1.74
CA ASP A 68 1.30 -9.09 -1.17
C ASP A 68 2.16 -7.83 -0.99
N TRP A 69 3.47 -7.91 -1.27
CA TRP A 69 4.40 -6.81 -1.09
C TRP A 69 4.09 -5.60 -1.97
N LEU A 70 4.00 -5.77 -3.30
CA LEU A 70 3.76 -4.65 -4.21
C LEU A 70 2.46 -3.88 -3.90
N PRO A 71 1.30 -4.55 -3.67
CA PRO A 71 0.07 -3.85 -3.28
C PRO A 71 0.17 -3.15 -1.93
N PHE A 72 0.91 -3.72 -0.97
CA PHE A 72 1.14 -3.12 0.34
C PHE A 72 2.03 -1.89 0.22
N TRP A 73 3.22 -2.05 -0.34
CA TRP A 73 4.23 -0.99 -0.42
C TRP A 73 3.75 0.19 -1.28
N GLY A 74 3.00 -0.07 -2.37
CA GLY A 74 2.38 0.98 -3.17
C GLY A 74 1.37 1.86 -2.42
N GLN A 75 0.83 1.39 -1.29
CA GLN A 75 -0.02 2.21 -0.40
C GLN A 75 0.80 2.82 0.74
N PHE A 76 1.60 2.01 1.42
CA PHE A 76 2.35 2.44 2.60
C PHE A 76 3.47 3.45 2.27
N SER A 77 4.04 3.39 1.07
CA SER A 77 5.06 4.36 0.60
C SER A 77 4.60 5.82 0.67
N LYS A 78 3.29 6.08 0.63
CA LYS A 78 2.72 7.42 0.80
C LYS A 78 2.88 7.94 2.22
N ILE A 79 2.81 7.05 3.21
CA ILE A 79 3.08 7.35 4.62
C ILE A 79 4.59 7.46 4.81
N ASP A 80 5.38 6.54 4.25
CA ASP A 80 6.86 6.56 4.31
C ASP A 80 7.44 7.89 3.82
N SER A 81 6.94 8.38 2.69
CA SER A 81 7.40 9.62 2.04
C SER A 81 6.74 10.91 2.53
N ASP A 82 5.73 10.85 3.42
CA ASP A 82 5.08 12.06 3.93
C ASP A 82 6.00 12.77 4.93
N PRO A 83 6.46 14.00 4.67
CA PRO A 83 7.32 14.74 5.60
C PRO A 83 6.55 15.31 6.81
N ASN A 84 5.22 15.30 6.79
CA ASN A 84 4.41 15.86 7.88
C ASN A 84 4.13 14.86 9.00
N ILE A 85 4.39 13.58 8.76
CA ILE A 85 4.23 12.52 9.77
C ILE A 85 5.61 12.29 10.38
N ASP A 86 5.74 12.35 11.71
CA ASP A 86 7.01 12.06 12.36
C ASP A 86 7.32 10.56 12.33
N GLU A 87 8.60 10.22 12.46
CA GLU A 87 9.06 8.84 12.29
C GLU A 87 8.56 7.90 13.40
N ALA A 88 8.27 8.39 14.61
CA ALA A 88 7.69 7.55 15.66
C ALA A 88 6.24 7.17 15.30
N ASP A 89 5.45 8.12 14.81
CA ASP A 89 4.10 7.88 14.32
C ASP A 89 4.10 6.98 13.08
N LYS A 90 5.05 7.16 12.15
CA LYS A 90 5.22 6.23 11.01
C LYS A 90 5.53 4.80 11.46
N LEU A 91 6.34 4.62 12.50
CA LEU A 91 6.61 3.29 13.06
C LEU A 91 5.35 2.70 13.70
N GLN A 92 4.58 3.50 14.43
CA GLN A 92 3.29 3.06 14.97
C GLN A 92 2.32 2.66 13.86
N TYR A 93 2.26 3.41 12.76
CA TYR A 93 1.45 3.05 11.60
C TYR A 93 1.94 1.78 10.93
N LEU A 94 3.25 1.59 10.79
CA LEU A 94 3.84 0.35 10.28
C LEU A 94 3.43 -0.87 11.12
N ILE A 95 3.49 -0.73 12.44
CA ILE A 95 3.00 -1.72 13.40
C ILE A 95 1.50 -1.99 13.12
N GLN A 96 0.65 -0.97 13.04
CA GLN A 96 -0.79 -1.16 12.80
C GLN A 96 -1.13 -1.84 11.47
N VAL A 97 -0.35 -1.61 10.41
CA VAL A 97 -0.62 -2.19 9.08
C VAL A 97 0.01 -3.57 8.88
N THR A 98 0.89 -4.04 9.77
CA THR A 98 1.33 -5.44 9.76
C THR A 98 0.35 -6.34 10.50
N LEU A 99 0.09 -7.55 9.99
CA LEU A 99 -0.86 -8.48 10.60
C LEU A 99 -0.27 -9.13 11.87
N PRO A 100 -1.00 -9.18 13.00
CA PRO A 100 -0.54 -9.88 14.20
C PRO A 100 -0.09 -11.32 13.93
N SER A 101 0.91 -11.81 14.67
CA SER A 101 1.43 -13.18 14.57
C SER A 101 1.92 -13.56 13.17
N THR A 102 2.52 -12.61 12.45
CA THR A 102 3.11 -12.85 11.12
C THR A 102 4.57 -12.43 11.07
N ARG A 103 5.31 -12.95 10.08
CA ARG A 103 6.74 -12.67 9.91
C ARG A 103 7.04 -11.18 9.71
N ALA A 104 6.12 -10.43 9.11
CA ALA A 104 6.26 -8.99 8.95
C ALA A 104 6.10 -8.26 10.30
N ARG A 105 5.07 -8.63 11.07
CA ARG A 105 4.81 -8.07 12.40
C ARG A 105 5.96 -8.35 13.37
N GLU A 106 6.41 -9.60 13.45
CA GLU A 106 7.55 -10.00 14.30
C GLU A 106 8.81 -9.20 13.98
N LEU A 107 9.08 -8.95 12.69
CA LEU A 107 10.22 -8.14 12.27
C LEU A 107 10.07 -6.69 12.70
N VAL A 108 8.91 -6.08 12.51
CA VAL A 108 8.68 -4.67 12.86
C VAL A 108 8.72 -4.48 14.39
N GLU A 109 8.10 -5.38 15.15
CA GLU A 109 8.07 -5.31 16.62
C GLU A 109 9.39 -5.71 17.28
N SER A 110 10.35 -6.27 16.52
CA SER A 110 11.71 -6.49 17.03
C SER A 110 12.49 -5.19 17.28
N PHE A 111 11.99 -4.07 16.74
CA PHE A 111 12.53 -2.74 16.97
C PHE A 111 11.73 -2.04 18.09
N PRO A 112 12.40 -1.44 19.09
CA PRO A 112 11.71 -0.58 20.05
C PRO A 112 10.95 0.55 19.33
N PRO A 113 9.71 0.87 19.75
CA PRO A 113 8.85 1.86 19.10
C PRO A 113 9.36 3.29 19.38
N SER A 114 10.43 3.68 18.68
CA SER A 114 11.06 5.00 18.78
C SER A 114 11.38 5.56 17.40
N LYS A 115 11.50 6.90 17.35
CA LYS A 115 11.81 7.67 16.13
C LYS A 115 13.05 7.15 15.41
N GLU A 116 14.10 6.85 16.16
CA GLU A 116 15.42 6.44 15.67
C GLU A 116 15.42 5.05 15.01
N ASN A 117 14.37 4.26 15.25
CA ASN A 117 14.28 2.89 14.76
C ASN A 117 13.35 2.73 13.55
N TYR A 118 12.59 3.77 13.18
CA TYR A 118 11.68 3.71 12.04
C TYR A 118 12.38 3.27 10.75
N HIS A 119 13.46 3.98 10.37
CA HIS A 119 14.21 3.66 9.16
C HIS A 119 14.79 2.26 9.20
N LYS A 120 15.32 1.82 10.36
CA LYS A 120 15.85 0.45 10.52
C LYS A 120 14.76 -0.61 10.32
N ALA A 121 13.55 -0.37 10.82
CA ALA A 121 12.42 -1.27 10.67
C ALA A 121 11.96 -1.34 9.21
N VAL A 122 11.81 -0.19 8.54
CA VAL A 122 11.43 -0.12 7.12
C VAL A 122 12.49 -0.75 6.22
N ASP A 123 13.76 -0.46 6.44
CA ASP A 123 14.87 -1.02 5.67
C ASP A 123 14.96 -2.53 5.84
N SER A 124 14.78 -3.03 7.07
CA SER A 124 14.73 -4.47 7.34
C SER A 124 13.53 -5.13 6.66
N LEU A 125 12.38 -4.45 6.60
CA LEU A 125 11.19 -4.94 5.92
C LEU A 125 11.39 -5.00 4.40
N LYS A 126 11.91 -3.93 3.79
CA LYS A 126 12.27 -3.86 2.36
C LYS A 126 13.32 -4.92 2.01
N SER A 127 14.38 -5.02 2.81
CA SER A 127 15.42 -6.02 2.60
C SER A 127 14.92 -7.45 2.70
N ARG A 128 13.83 -7.74 3.43
CA ARG A 128 13.32 -9.10 3.59
C ARG A 128 12.24 -9.47 2.58
N PHE A 129 11.40 -8.53 2.19
CA PHE A 129 10.18 -8.80 1.41
C PHE A 129 10.11 -8.02 0.10
N GLY A 130 10.89 -6.95 -0.03
CA GLY A 130 10.86 -6.00 -1.13
C GLY A 130 12.09 -5.99 -2.00
N GLN A 131 12.86 -7.07 -2.04
CA GLN A 131 13.97 -7.20 -2.98
C GLN A 131 13.41 -7.44 -4.39
N ASP A 132 13.74 -6.55 -5.33
CA ASP A 132 13.25 -6.63 -6.70
C ASP A 132 13.57 -7.96 -7.36
N ASP A 133 14.77 -8.51 -7.15
CA ASP A 133 15.17 -9.82 -7.70
C ASP A 133 14.25 -10.95 -7.22
N LEU A 134 13.91 -10.98 -5.92
CA LEU A 134 12.99 -11.98 -5.36
C LEU A 134 11.56 -11.80 -5.88
N LEU A 135 11.12 -10.56 -6.06
CA LEU A 135 9.80 -10.24 -6.60
C LEU A 135 9.70 -10.67 -8.07
N VAL A 136 10.71 -10.33 -8.88
CA VAL A 136 10.81 -10.76 -10.28
C VAL A 136 10.78 -12.28 -10.37
N GLU A 137 11.60 -12.97 -9.57
CA GLU A 137 11.62 -14.43 -9.54
C GLU A 137 10.24 -15.01 -9.18
N PHE A 138 9.58 -14.45 -8.17
CA PHE A 138 8.23 -14.87 -7.77
C PHE A 138 7.23 -14.74 -8.92
N TYR A 139 7.16 -13.56 -9.56
CA TYR A 139 6.21 -13.31 -10.65
C TYR A 139 6.51 -14.13 -11.91
N VAL A 140 7.78 -14.38 -12.22
CA VAL A 140 8.19 -15.30 -13.30
C VAL A 140 7.75 -16.74 -12.98
N ARG A 141 7.94 -17.21 -11.74
CA ARG A 141 7.48 -18.55 -11.34
C ARG A 141 5.96 -18.68 -11.41
N GLU A 142 5.19 -17.66 -11.01
CA GLU A 142 3.74 -17.67 -11.14
C GLU A 142 3.30 -17.67 -12.61
N LEU A 143 3.97 -16.90 -13.46
CA LEU A 143 3.74 -16.90 -14.90
C LEU A 143 3.99 -18.28 -15.52
N LEU A 144 5.11 -18.93 -15.18
CA LEU A 144 5.43 -20.28 -15.62
C LEU A 144 4.41 -21.32 -15.15
N LYS A 145 3.95 -21.24 -13.89
CA LYS A 145 2.90 -22.12 -13.37
C LYS A 145 1.61 -21.99 -14.17
N LEU A 146 1.21 -20.76 -14.51
CA LEU A 146 0.01 -20.51 -15.32
C LEU A 146 0.17 -21.13 -16.71
N THR A 147 1.33 -20.97 -17.35
CA THR A 147 1.59 -21.55 -18.67
C THR A 147 1.62 -23.08 -18.64
N ILE A 148 2.26 -23.71 -17.64
CA ILE A 148 2.29 -25.17 -17.50
C ILE A 148 0.90 -25.73 -17.17
N SER A 149 0.12 -25.03 -16.35
CA SER A 149 -1.25 -25.44 -16.03
C SER A 149 -2.16 -25.48 -17.26
N MET A 150 -1.83 -24.71 -18.30
CA MET A 150 -2.50 -24.73 -19.60
C MET A 150 -2.35 -26.09 -20.30
N ASN A 151 -1.22 -26.77 -20.14
CA ASN A 151 -0.95 -28.11 -20.72
C ASN A 151 -1.59 -29.26 -19.94
N SER A 152 -2.15 -29.00 -18.76
CA SER A 152 -2.71 -30.03 -17.91
C SER A 152 -4.16 -30.34 -18.33
N ARG A 153 -4.40 -31.54 -18.90
CA ARG A 153 -5.74 -32.02 -19.32
C ARG A 153 -6.80 -31.98 -18.20
N ASP A 154 -6.37 -31.90 -16.94
CA ASP A 154 -7.22 -31.88 -15.75
C ASP A 154 -7.64 -30.48 -15.27
N GLN A 155 -7.03 -29.39 -15.77
CA GLN A 155 -7.39 -28.01 -15.39
C GLN A 155 -8.10 -27.26 -16.50
N LYS A 156 -9.44 -27.30 -16.50
CA LYS A 156 -10.29 -26.43 -17.32
C LYS A 156 -10.35 -25.00 -16.75
N VAL A 157 -9.21 -24.29 -16.70
CA VAL A 157 -9.25 -22.84 -16.48
C VAL A 157 -9.81 -22.21 -17.76
N LYS A 158 -10.87 -21.40 -17.64
CA LYS A 158 -11.44 -20.71 -18.79
C LYS A 158 -10.40 -19.77 -19.40
N LEU A 159 -10.23 -19.81 -20.72
CA LEU A 159 -9.26 -18.97 -21.45
C LEU A 159 -9.26 -17.50 -21.01
N PRO A 160 -10.40 -16.78 -20.87
CA PRO A 160 -10.40 -15.38 -20.41
C PRO A 160 -9.75 -15.20 -19.04
N THR A 161 -10.04 -16.09 -18.08
CA THR A 161 -9.47 -16.03 -16.73
C THR A 161 -7.97 -16.29 -16.74
N LEU A 162 -7.47 -17.09 -17.67
CA LEU A 162 -6.04 -17.33 -17.83
C LEU A 162 -5.34 -16.08 -18.38
N TYR A 163 -5.90 -15.44 -19.41
CA TYR A 163 -5.37 -14.18 -19.95
C TYR A 163 -5.29 -13.10 -18.87
N ASP A 164 -6.35 -12.91 -18.08
CA ASP A 164 -6.37 -11.93 -16.99
C ASP A 164 -5.26 -12.19 -15.95
N ARG A 165 -5.00 -13.47 -15.64
CA ARG A 165 -3.97 -13.88 -14.67
C ARG A 165 -2.56 -13.67 -15.20
N ILE A 166 -2.31 -14.00 -16.48
CA ILE A 166 -1.04 -13.75 -17.16
C ILE A 166 -0.77 -12.24 -17.20
N GLU A 167 -1.77 -11.46 -17.63
CA GLU A 167 -1.66 -10.00 -17.71
C GLU A 167 -1.39 -9.39 -16.32
N THR A 168 -1.99 -9.95 -15.26
CA THR A 168 -1.70 -9.54 -13.89
C THR A 168 -0.23 -9.74 -13.51
N GLN A 169 0.38 -10.88 -13.87
CA GLN A 169 1.81 -11.11 -13.59
C GLN A 169 2.69 -10.19 -14.43
N LEU A 170 2.35 -9.96 -15.70
CA LEU A 170 3.08 -9.06 -16.60
C LEU A 170 3.09 -7.62 -16.09
N ARG A 171 1.93 -7.08 -15.68
CA ARG A 171 1.85 -5.73 -15.10
C ARG A 171 2.68 -5.60 -13.83
N ALA A 172 2.77 -6.65 -13.00
CA ALA A 172 3.61 -6.67 -11.82
C ALA A 172 5.10 -6.61 -12.18
N LEU A 173 5.54 -7.42 -13.15
CA LEU A 173 6.91 -7.40 -13.68
C LEU A 173 7.27 -6.05 -14.30
N GLU A 174 6.37 -5.43 -15.05
CA GLU A 174 6.56 -4.09 -15.62
C GLU A 174 6.77 -3.03 -14.53
N SER A 175 6.00 -3.10 -13.43
CA SER A 175 6.18 -2.19 -12.28
C SER A 175 7.52 -2.37 -11.56
N LEU A 176 8.17 -3.51 -11.74
CA LEU A 176 9.53 -3.80 -11.26
C LEU A 176 10.61 -3.43 -12.30
N GLY A 177 10.24 -2.81 -13.42
CA GLY A 177 11.18 -2.40 -14.47
C GLY A 177 11.61 -3.51 -15.42
N VAL A 178 10.93 -4.66 -15.42
CA VAL A 178 11.16 -5.71 -16.43
C VAL A 178 10.53 -5.26 -17.76
N THR A 179 11.36 -5.12 -18.80
CA THR A 179 10.90 -4.63 -20.10
C THR A 179 10.13 -5.69 -20.87
N THR A 180 9.28 -5.23 -21.79
CA THR A 180 8.54 -6.06 -22.74
C THR A 180 9.43 -7.02 -23.51
N GLU A 181 10.59 -6.54 -23.95
CA GLU A 181 11.56 -7.38 -24.66
C GLU A 181 12.03 -8.56 -23.81
N LYS A 182 12.26 -8.34 -22.51
CA LYS A 182 12.73 -9.39 -21.59
C LYS A 182 11.68 -10.46 -21.34
N TYR A 183 10.42 -10.09 -21.08
CA TYR A 183 9.38 -11.10 -20.89
C TYR A 183 8.94 -11.76 -22.21
N ALA A 184 8.97 -11.05 -23.33
CA ALA A 184 8.67 -11.63 -24.64
C ALA A 184 9.69 -12.72 -25.02
N ALA A 185 10.98 -12.48 -24.75
CA ALA A 185 12.03 -13.49 -24.97
C ALA A 185 11.84 -14.76 -24.12
N MET A 186 11.23 -14.66 -22.93
CA MET A 186 10.90 -15.82 -22.10
C MET A 186 9.59 -16.49 -22.55
N LEU A 187 8.57 -15.70 -22.88
CA LEU A 187 7.21 -16.17 -23.17
C LEU A 187 7.05 -16.75 -24.57
N PHE A 188 7.72 -16.22 -25.59
CA PHE A 188 7.57 -16.72 -26.96
C PHE A 188 7.88 -18.21 -27.09
N PRO A 189 9.02 -18.74 -26.58
CA PRO A 189 9.30 -20.17 -26.64
C PRO A 189 8.25 -21.02 -25.90
N LEU A 190 7.72 -20.51 -24.78
CA LEU A 190 6.69 -21.20 -24.00
C LEU A 190 5.35 -21.29 -24.75
N VAL A 191 4.89 -20.18 -25.32
CA VAL A 191 3.64 -20.13 -26.10
C VAL A 191 3.78 -20.92 -27.41
N GLU A 192 4.93 -20.84 -28.07
CA GLU A 192 5.22 -21.62 -29.28
C GLU A 192 5.18 -23.13 -29.02
N SER A 193 5.71 -23.59 -27.88
CA SER A 193 5.61 -24.99 -27.47
C SER A 193 4.16 -25.45 -27.24
N TYR A 194 3.30 -24.58 -26.70
CA TYR A 194 1.86 -24.84 -26.50
C TYR A 194 1.11 -24.97 -27.83
N LEU A 195 1.28 -24.00 -28.73
CA LEU A 195 0.62 -24.00 -30.03
C LEU A 195 1.10 -25.15 -30.91
N SER A 196 2.36 -25.55 -30.80
CA SER A 196 2.90 -26.68 -31.55
C SER A 196 2.34 -28.02 -31.06
N GLU A 197 1.96 -28.15 -29.78
CA GLU A 197 1.29 -29.34 -29.23
C GLU A 197 -0.21 -29.42 -29.54
N GLU A 198 -0.92 -28.29 -29.72
CA GLU A 198 -2.34 -28.29 -30.12
C GLU A 198 -2.57 -28.48 -31.64
N VAL A 199 -1.55 -28.22 -32.46
CA VAL A 199 -1.62 -28.27 -33.94
C VAL A 199 -1.09 -29.59 -34.53
N LEU A 200 -0.57 -30.50 -33.71
CA LEU A 200 -0.15 -31.87 -34.10
C LEU A 200 -1.12 -32.93 -33.58
#